data_AF-A0A3B1DGF8-F1
#
_entry.id   AF-A0A3B1DGF8-F1
#
_cell.length_a   1.000
_cell.length_b   1.000
_cell.length_c   1.000
_cell.angle_alpha   90.00
_cell.angle_beta   90.00
_cell.angle_gamma   90.00
#
_symmetry.space_group_name_H-M   'P 1'
#
loop_
_entity.id
_entity.type
_entity.pdbx_description
1 polymer ?
#
loop_
_entity_poly.entity_id
_entity_poly.type
_entity_poly.pdbx_seq_one_letter_code
_entity_poly.pdbx_strand_id
1 'polypeptide(L)'
;MTNDILYCGDTHLHSAAAYLAGLMTDFSLSFDYVASDQPVDANLLSMPRKLFILSDYPAEMFSVALQEELIKQVQAGAGLLMIGGWESFYGMGGNWHETPVSNVLPVVIGNSDDRQNCDQPVMLQPVQSHEITAGLPWETRPPLIGGYNRFTSKPDATVLLNACTHAATYQNNVFQFKLSH
;
A
#
# COMPACT_ATOMS: atom_id res chain seq x y z
N MET A 1 17.87 17.65 -11.74
CA MET A 1 17.58 17.35 -10.32
C MET A 1 16.59 16.20 -10.34
N THR A 2 16.85 15.13 -9.60
CA THR A 2 15.90 14.03 -9.44
C THR A 2 14.85 14.39 -8.41
N ASN A 3 13.61 13.99 -8.65
CA ASN A 3 12.52 14.23 -7.73
C ASN A 3 12.69 13.37 -6.46
N ASP A 4 12.17 13.86 -5.34
CA ASP A 4 12.34 13.19 -4.04
C ASP A 4 11.61 11.82 -3.96
N ILE A 5 10.51 11.66 -4.70
CA ILE A 5 9.64 10.47 -4.66
C ILE A 5 9.71 9.73 -5.99
N LEU A 6 9.77 8.41 -5.96
CA LEU A 6 9.48 7.54 -7.10
C LEU A 6 8.17 6.79 -6.85
N TYR A 7 7.15 7.05 -7.67
CA TYR A 7 5.83 6.44 -7.57
C TYR A 7 5.58 5.50 -8.76
N CYS A 8 5.43 4.21 -8.47
CA CYS A 8 5.20 3.17 -9.47
C CYS A 8 3.80 2.54 -9.30
N GLY A 9 3.06 2.47 -10.40
CA GLY A 9 1.85 1.68 -10.56
C GLY A 9 0.55 2.48 -10.61
N ASP A 10 -0.55 1.88 -10.14
CA ASP A 10 -1.93 2.37 -10.27
C ASP A 10 -2.34 2.68 -11.73
N THR A 11 -1.91 1.84 -12.67
CA THR A 11 -2.19 1.92 -14.10
C THR A 11 -1.56 3.15 -14.78
N HIS A 12 -2.25 4.30 -14.81
CA HIS A 12 -1.81 5.51 -15.52
C HIS A 12 -2.24 6.80 -14.78
N LEU A 13 -1.51 7.91 -15.00
CA LEU A 13 -1.85 9.23 -14.45
C LEU A 13 -3.19 9.80 -14.93
N HIS A 14 -3.77 9.24 -15.99
CA HIS A 14 -5.12 9.57 -16.46
C HIS A 14 -6.18 8.55 -15.96
N SER A 15 -5.84 7.71 -14.97
CA SER A 15 -6.72 6.75 -14.33
C SER A 15 -6.49 6.70 -12.80
N ALA A 16 -6.21 5.52 -12.21
CA ALA A 16 -6.13 5.35 -10.75
C ALA A 16 -4.95 6.11 -10.13
N ALA A 17 -3.81 6.18 -10.81
CA ALA A 17 -2.65 6.91 -10.29
C ALA A 17 -2.90 8.42 -10.10
N ALA A 18 -3.90 8.97 -10.80
CA ALA A 18 -4.29 10.38 -10.69
C ALA A 18 -4.67 10.78 -9.26
N TYR A 19 -5.22 9.85 -8.45
CA TYR A 19 -5.65 10.13 -7.08
C TYR A 19 -4.47 10.53 -6.19
N LEU A 20 -3.45 9.67 -6.10
CA LEU A 20 -2.28 9.94 -5.26
C LEU A 20 -1.38 11.01 -5.90
N ALA A 21 -1.20 10.99 -7.22
CA ALA A 21 -0.43 12.02 -7.92
C ALA A 21 -1.03 13.41 -7.74
N GLY A 22 -2.36 13.53 -7.77
CA GLY A 22 -3.08 14.77 -7.50
C GLY A 22 -2.83 15.28 -6.07
N LEU A 23 -2.92 14.40 -5.08
CA LEU A 23 -2.60 14.75 -3.67
C LEU A 23 -1.15 15.19 -3.52
N MET A 24 -0.18 14.44 -4.04
CA MET A 24 1.23 14.82 -3.98
C MET A 24 1.47 16.19 -4.64
N THR A 25 0.82 16.46 -5.77
CA THR A 25 0.90 17.76 -6.45
C THR A 25 0.33 18.89 -5.59
N ASP A 26 -0.84 18.69 -4.98
CA ASP A 26 -1.49 19.67 -4.09
C ASP A 26 -0.60 19.99 -2.87
N PHE A 27 0.06 18.99 -2.31
CA PHE A 27 1.03 19.14 -1.23
C PHE A 27 2.43 19.60 -1.69
N SER A 28 2.61 19.96 -2.97
CA SER A 28 3.88 20.40 -3.55
C SER A 28 5.03 19.39 -3.38
N LEU A 29 4.70 18.10 -3.35
CA LEU A 29 5.67 17.01 -3.32
C LEU A 29 6.09 16.67 -4.76
N SER A 30 7.39 16.74 -5.03
CA SER A 30 7.95 16.37 -6.33
C SER A 30 8.06 14.85 -6.46
N PHE A 31 7.59 14.28 -7.59
CA PHE A 31 7.68 12.85 -7.85
C PHE A 31 8.02 12.55 -9.31
N ASP A 32 8.75 11.46 -9.53
CA ASP A 32 8.78 10.75 -10.81
C ASP A 32 7.74 9.64 -10.79
N TYR A 33 7.16 9.33 -11.96
CA TYR A 33 6.09 8.35 -12.11
C TYR A 33 6.43 7.26 -13.12
N VAL A 34 6.06 6.01 -12.80
CA VAL A 34 6.14 4.85 -13.70
C VAL A 34 4.78 4.15 -13.72
N ALA A 35 4.19 3.99 -14.91
CA ALA A 35 2.92 3.28 -15.11
C ALA A 35 3.06 1.77 -14.89
N SER A 36 1.98 1.07 -14.51
CA SER A 36 2.00 -0.37 -14.19
C SER A 36 2.48 -1.25 -15.34
N ASP A 37 2.31 -0.81 -16.60
CA ASP A 37 2.71 -1.55 -17.80
C ASP A 37 4.12 -1.17 -18.30
N GLN A 38 4.85 -0.32 -17.57
CA GLN A 38 6.20 0.12 -17.93
C GLN A 38 7.22 -0.40 -16.92
N PRO A 39 8.34 -1.00 -17.37
CA PRO A 39 9.42 -1.36 -16.47
C PRO A 39 10.13 -0.12 -15.93
N VAL A 40 10.65 -0.22 -14.70
CA VAL A 40 11.45 0.86 -14.10
C VAL A 40 12.76 1.05 -14.88
N ASP A 41 13.02 2.27 -15.34
CA ASP A 41 14.32 2.65 -15.93
C ASP A 41 15.38 2.79 -14.83
N ALA A 42 16.55 2.17 -15.01
CA ALA A 42 17.66 2.24 -14.07
C ALA A 42 18.11 3.68 -13.74
N ASN A 43 17.95 4.62 -14.67
CA ASN A 43 18.25 6.03 -14.45
C ASN A 43 17.40 6.64 -13.33
N LEU A 44 16.20 6.12 -13.07
CA LEU A 44 15.34 6.58 -11.99
C LEU A 44 15.89 6.22 -10.60
N LEU A 45 16.84 5.30 -10.50
CA LEU A 45 17.50 4.94 -9.25
C LEU A 45 18.95 5.45 -9.17
N SER A 46 19.44 6.12 -10.24
CA SER A 46 20.82 6.63 -10.30
C SER A 46 21.14 7.70 -9.26
N MET A 47 20.12 8.36 -8.72
CA MET A 47 20.25 9.34 -7.65
C MET A 47 19.41 8.93 -6.44
N PRO A 48 19.82 9.30 -5.22
CA PRO A 48 19.08 8.99 -4.01
C PRO A 48 17.64 9.54 -4.04
N ARG A 49 16.68 8.69 -3.67
CA ARG A 49 15.28 9.04 -3.41
C ARG A 49 15.06 9.22 -1.90
N LYS A 50 14.06 10.01 -1.53
CA LYS A 50 13.56 10.09 -0.15
C LYS A 50 12.45 9.07 0.12
N LEU A 51 11.68 8.70 -0.91
CA LEU A 51 10.56 7.76 -0.78
C LEU A 51 10.33 6.99 -2.07
N PHE A 52 10.09 5.69 -1.94
CA PHE A 52 9.56 4.82 -2.98
C PHE A 52 8.11 4.44 -2.65
N ILE A 53 7.22 4.55 -3.62
CA ILE A 53 5.82 4.14 -3.52
C ILE A 53 5.55 3.07 -4.57
N LEU A 54 5.12 1.89 -4.12
CA LEU A 54 4.69 0.78 -4.97
C LEU A 54 3.20 0.53 -4.72
N SER A 55 2.35 0.76 -5.72
CA SER A 55 0.89 0.61 -5.59
C SER A 55 0.32 0.01 -6.86
N ASP A 56 -0.28 -1.17 -6.82
CA ASP A 56 -0.71 -1.91 -8.02
C ASP A 56 0.40 -1.92 -9.09
N TYR A 57 1.61 -2.28 -8.67
CA TYR A 57 2.79 -2.38 -9.53
C TYR A 57 3.34 -3.80 -9.48
N PRO A 58 3.24 -4.59 -10.56
CA PRO A 58 3.72 -5.96 -10.60
C PRO A 58 5.22 -6.07 -10.32
N ALA A 59 5.64 -7.03 -9.51
CA ALA A 59 7.06 -7.26 -9.20
C ALA A 59 7.91 -7.50 -10.47
N GLU A 60 7.33 -8.09 -11.52
CA GLU A 60 8.02 -8.36 -12.79
C GLU A 60 8.45 -7.09 -13.54
N MET A 61 7.79 -5.96 -13.29
CA MET A 61 8.14 -4.66 -13.90
C MET A 61 9.31 -3.99 -13.18
N PHE A 62 9.72 -4.52 -12.02
CA PHE A 62 10.85 -4.04 -11.23
C PHE A 62 11.93 -5.12 -11.18
N SER A 63 12.93 -5.05 -12.07
CA SER A 63 13.97 -6.10 -12.10
C SER A 63 14.68 -6.26 -10.74
N VAL A 64 15.08 -7.49 -10.42
CA VAL A 64 15.74 -7.84 -9.14
C VAL A 64 16.95 -6.92 -8.85
N ALA A 65 17.77 -6.62 -9.85
CA ALA A 65 18.92 -5.72 -9.69
C ALA A 65 18.50 -4.29 -9.26
N LEU A 66 17.40 -3.76 -9.79
CA LEU A 66 16.90 -2.46 -9.39
C LEU A 66 16.20 -2.51 -8.03
N GLN A 67 15.54 -3.63 -7.70
CA GLN A 67 14.99 -3.83 -6.36
C GLN A 67 16.07 -3.83 -5.28
N GLU A 68 17.21 -4.47 -5.54
CA GLU A 68 18.38 -4.42 -4.66
C GLU A 68 18.92 -3.00 -4.49
N GLU A 69 18.89 -2.19 -5.55
CA GLU A 69 19.30 -0.78 -5.46
C GLU A 69 18.32 0.05 -4.63
N LEU A 70 17.01 -0.15 -4.80
CA LEU A 70 15.99 0.44 -3.94
C LEU A 70 16.26 0.08 -2.47
N ILE A 71 16.56 -1.19 -2.19
CA ILE A 71 16.83 -1.67 -0.82
C ILE A 71 18.05 -0.98 -0.22
N LYS A 72 19.13 -0.79 -0.99
CA LYS A 72 20.30 -0.04 -0.51
C LYS A 72 19.91 1.39 -0.11
N GLN A 73 19.06 2.05 -0.89
CA GLN A 73 18.59 3.39 -0.56
C GLN A 73 17.69 3.40 0.68
N VAL A 74 16.82 2.40 0.84
CA VAL A 74 16.01 2.22 2.06
C VAL A 74 16.90 2.03 3.29
N GLN A 75 17.93 1.19 3.19
CA GLN A 75 18.92 0.98 4.25
C GLN A 75 19.73 2.25 4.55
N ALA A 76 19.89 3.14 3.56
CA ALA A 76 20.52 4.45 3.71
C ALA A 76 19.56 5.55 4.24
N GLY A 77 18.29 5.22 4.50
CA GLY A 77 17.32 6.12 5.12
C GLY A 77 16.15 6.57 4.22
N ALA A 78 16.03 6.06 2.99
CA ALA A 78 14.84 6.29 2.18
C ALA A 78 13.61 5.54 2.74
N GLY A 79 12.43 6.12 2.59
CA GLY A 79 11.17 5.43 2.90
C GLY A 79 10.76 4.44 1.80
N LEU A 80 10.03 3.40 2.19
CA LEU A 80 9.34 2.49 1.28
C LEU A 80 7.87 2.35 1.72
N LEU A 81 6.95 2.65 0.80
CA LEU A 81 5.52 2.48 0.98
C LEU A 81 5.01 1.48 -0.07
N MET A 82 4.33 0.43 0.38
CA MET A 82 3.53 -0.43 -0.48
C MET A 82 2.05 -0.23 -0.17
N ILE A 83 1.26 0.11 -1.18
CA ILE A 83 -0.19 0.28 -1.07
C ILE A 83 -0.86 -0.97 -1.65
N GLY A 84 -1.92 -1.45 -0.99
CA GLY A 84 -2.63 -2.65 -1.39
C GLY A 84 -3.41 -2.50 -2.70
N GLY A 85 -3.63 -3.61 -3.36
CA GLY A 85 -4.18 -3.70 -4.71
C GLY A 85 -4.07 -5.11 -5.27
N TRP A 86 -4.66 -5.35 -6.44
CA TRP A 86 -4.58 -6.66 -7.09
C TRP A 86 -3.15 -6.99 -7.57
N GLU A 87 -2.35 -6.01 -7.92
CA GLU A 87 -0.96 -6.18 -8.38
C GLU A 87 0.07 -5.80 -7.28
N SER A 88 -0.38 -5.73 -6.03
CA SER A 88 0.47 -5.54 -4.84
C SER A 88 0.56 -6.82 -4.02
N PHE A 89 1.54 -6.89 -3.11
CA PHE A 89 1.78 -8.06 -2.25
C PHE A 89 1.82 -9.38 -3.05
N TYR A 90 1.06 -10.41 -2.69
CA TYR A 90 0.89 -11.57 -3.57
C TYR A 90 -0.12 -11.23 -4.68
N GLY A 91 -1.33 -10.83 -4.28
CA GLY A 91 -2.38 -10.37 -5.18
C GLY A 91 -2.75 -11.38 -6.28
N MET A 92 -3.08 -10.86 -7.45
CA MET A 92 -3.22 -11.58 -8.70
C MET A 92 -2.35 -10.86 -9.75
N GLY A 93 -1.06 -11.19 -9.76
CA GLY A 93 -0.06 -10.55 -10.63
C GLY A 93 1.00 -9.74 -9.87
N GLY A 94 0.79 -9.45 -8.57
CA GLY A 94 1.75 -8.72 -7.76
C GLY A 94 3.05 -9.47 -7.52
N ASN A 95 2.96 -10.73 -7.05
CA ASN A 95 4.08 -11.67 -6.91
C ASN A 95 5.28 -11.15 -6.07
N TRP A 96 5.07 -10.19 -5.16
CA TRP A 96 6.15 -9.61 -4.35
C TRP A 96 6.72 -10.56 -3.29
N HIS A 97 6.00 -11.62 -2.91
CA HIS A 97 6.37 -12.51 -1.81
C HIS A 97 7.78 -13.11 -1.85
N GLU A 98 8.32 -13.45 -3.03
CA GLU A 98 9.66 -14.04 -3.20
C GLU A 98 10.74 -13.02 -3.62
N THR A 99 10.43 -11.73 -3.53
CA THR A 99 11.33 -10.67 -3.99
C THR A 99 12.24 -10.17 -2.87
N PRO A 100 13.41 -9.58 -3.19
CA PRO A 100 14.19 -8.83 -2.20
C PRO A 100 13.38 -7.78 -1.43
N VAL A 101 12.42 -7.11 -2.07
CA VAL A 101 11.60 -6.07 -1.44
C VAL A 101 10.75 -6.61 -0.29
N SER A 102 10.25 -7.86 -0.37
CA SER A 102 9.46 -8.44 0.73
C SER A 102 10.26 -8.59 2.02
N ASN A 103 11.59 -8.68 1.94
CA ASN A 103 12.46 -8.77 3.12
C ASN A 103 12.47 -7.47 3.94
N VAL A 104 12.32 -6.31 3.29
CA VAL A 104 12.35 -5.00 3.97
C VAL A 104 10.96 -4.46 4.32
N LEU A 105 9.89 -5.02 3.77
CA LEU A 105 8.52 -4.66 4.17
C LEU A 105 8.23 -5.13 5.61
N PRO A 106 7.43 -4.39 6.40
CA PRO A 106 7.09 -4.75 7.79
C PRO A 106 6.04 -5.87 7.91
N VAL A 107 5.77 -6.61 6.82
CA VAL A 107 4.76 -7.66 6.75
C VAL A 107 5.33 -8.92 6.12
N VAL A 108 4.72 -10.07 6.41
CA VAL A 108 4.96 -11.34 5.74
C VAL A 108 3.89 -11.54 4.68
N ILE A 109 4.32 -11.64 3.43
CA ILE A 109 3.44 -11.88 2.28
C ILE A 109 3.30 -13.40 2.10
N GLY A 110 2.05 -13.87 1.99
CA GLY A 110 1.77 -15.29 1.72
C GLY A 110 2.16 -15.71 0.29
N ASN A 111 2.12 -17.02 0.03
CA ASN A 111 2.40 -17.61 -1.29
C ASN A 111 1.12 -18.03 -2.04
N SER A 112 0.00 -17.37 -1.76
CA SER A 112 -1.31 -17.63 -2.36
C SER A 112 -2.14 -16.36 -2.40
N ASP A 113 -3.20 -16.34 -3.22
CA ASP A 113 -4.08 -15.18 -3.41
C ASP A 113 -4.51 -14.58 -2.07
N ASP A 114 -4.09 -13.34 -1.86
CA ASP A 114 -4.29 -12.59 -0.63
C ASP A 114 -5.41 -11.57 -0.74
N ARG A 115 -6.05 -11.44 -1.91
CA ARG A 115 -7.12 -10.44 -2.11
C ARG A 115 -8.32 -10.78 -1.24
N GLN A 116 -8.79 -9.79 -0.50
CA GLN A 116 -10.06 -9.82 0.23
C GLN A 116 -10.97 -8.77 -0.41
N ASN A 117 -11.79 -9.21 -1.37
CA ASN A 117 -12.84 -8.37 -1.94
C ASN A 117 -14.06 -8.46 -1.00
N CYS A 118 -14.46 -7.34 -0.42
CA CYS A 118 -15.52 -7.31 0.57
C CYS A 118 -16.77 -6.66 -0.05
N ASP A 119 -17.87 -7.41 -0.09
CA ASP A 119 -19.17 -6.89 -0.55
C ASP A 119 -19.76 -5.89 0.45
N GLN A 120 -19.47 -6.08 1.75
CA GLN A 120 -19.76 -5.13 2.81
C GLN A 120 -18.54 -4.24 3.11
N PRO A 121 -18.75 -2.96 3.47
CA PRO A 121 -17.66 -2.07 3.84
C PRO A 121 -16.85 -2.59 5.04
N VAL A 122 -15.53 -2.51 4.93
CA VAL A 122 -14.62 -2.85 6.02
C VAL A 122 -14.31 -1.58 6.80
N MET A 123 -14.46 -1.64 8.13
CA MET A 123 -14.17 -0.52 9.02
C MET A 123 -12.69 -0.53 9.39
N LEU A 124 -12.07 0.64 9.47
CA LEU A 124 -10.71 0.77 9.97
C LEU A 124 -10.72 1.17 11.44
N GLN A 125 -10.09 0.35 12.28
CA GLN A 125 -9.95 0.59 13.72
C GLN A 125 -8.51 1.00 14.03
N PRO A 126 -8.25 2.20 14.59
CA PRO A 126 -6.94 2.52 15.13
C PRO A 126 -6.65 1.68 16.36
N VAL A 127 -5.45 1.10 16.42
CA VAL A 127 -5.01 0.25 17.53
C VAL A 127 -3.82 0.81 18.29
N GLN A 128 -3.17 1.85 17.77
CA GLN A 128 -2.06 2.53 18.41
C GLN A 128 -2.04 4.03 18.06
N SER A 129 -1.62 4.86 19.03
CA SER A 129 -1.37 6.29 18.79
C SER A 129 -0.09 6.48 17.97
N HIS A 130 -0.17 7.26 16.89
CA HIS A 130 0.96 7.54 16.00
C HIS A 130 0.75 8.86 15.26
N GLU A 131 1.82 9.53 14.84
CA GLU A 131 1.73 10.83 14.13
C GLU A 131 0.92 10.71 12.83
N ILE A 132 1.02 9.57 12.13
CA ILE A 132 0.24 9.27 10.91
C ILE A 132 -1.27 9.24 11.18
N THR A 133 -1.70 8.76 12.36
CA THR A 133 -3.12 8.63 12.70
C THR A 133 -3.65 9.79 13.55
N ALA A 134 -2.78 10.72 13.96
CA ALA A 134 -3.13 11.83 14.84
C ALA A 134 -4.04 12.86 14.16
N GLY A 135 -5.01 13.40 14.90
CA GLY A 135 -5.91 14.46 14.42
C GLY A 135 -6.98 14.01 13.43
N LEU A 136 -7.03 12.73 13.05
CA LEU A 136 -8.05 12.17 12.17
C LEU A 136 -9.31 11.77 12.96
N PRO A 137 -10.52 11.88 12.37
CA PRO A 137 -11.79 11.70 13.07
C PRO A 137 -12.20 10.23 13.24
N TRP A 138 -11.32 9.38 13.79
CA TRP A 138 -11.56 7.93 13.90
C TRP A 138 -12.81 7.56 14.69
N GLU A 139 -13.13 8.30 15.75
CA GLU A 139 -14.29 8.01 16.60
C GLU A 139 -15.60 8.51 15.98
N THR A 140 -15.59 9.69 15.35
CA THR A 140 -16.79 10.34 14.86
C THR A 140 -17.11 10.02 13.40
N ARG A 141 -16.09 9.67 12.60
CA ARG A 141 -16.21 9.40 11.16
C ARG A 141 -15.07 8.49 10.67
N PRO A 142 -15.02 7.23 11.11
CA PRO A 142 -14.02 6.28 10.62
C PRO A 142 -14.19 6.06 9.11
N PRO A 143 -13.09 6.02 8.34
CA PRO A 143 -13.14 5.68 6.93
C PRO A 143 -13.49 4.19 6.76
N LEU A 144 -14.03 3.87 5.58
CA LEU A 144 -14.36 2.53 5.16
C LEU A 144 -13.56 2.17 3.91
N ILE A 145 -13.20 0.89 3.75
CA ILE A 145 -12.54 0.36 2.55
C ILE A 145 -13.35 -0.79 1.96
N GLY A 146 -13.23 -1.00 0.63
CA GLY A 146 -13.95 -2.06 -0.10
C GLY A 146 -13.20 -3.40 -0.17
N GLY A 147 -11.95 -3.44 0.28
CA GLY A 147 -11.11 -4.63 0.24
C GLY A 147 -9.67 -4.33 0.64
N TYR A 148 -8.87 -5.38 0.80
CA TYR A 148 -7.46 -5.30 1.22
C TYR A 148 -6.71 -6.58 0.83
N ASN A 149 -5.37 -6.55 0.90
CA ASN A 149 -4.54 -7.75 0.83
C ASN A 149 -4.34 -8.34 2.23
N ARG A 150 -4.51 -9.64 2.39
CA ARG A 150 -4.28 -10.37 3.64
C ARG A 150 -2.79 -10.67 3.83
N PHE A 151 -2.21 -10.14 4.89
CA PHE A 151 -0.84 -10.44 5.32
C PHE A 151 -0.78 -10.54 6.85
N THR A 152 0.38 -10.94 7.37
CA THR A 152 0.66 -10.86 8.81
C THR A 152 1.77 -9.85 9.06
N SER A 153 1.73 -9.13 10.19
CA SER A 153 2.82 -8.24 10.57
C SER A 153 4.06 -9.03 10.98
N LYS A 154 5.25 -8.49 10.69
CA LYS A 154 6.49 -9.01 11.27
C LYS A 154 6.54 -8.69 12.78
N PRO A 155 7.27 -9.45 13.61
CA PRO A 155 7.27 -9.26 15.07
C PRO A 155 7.73 -7.88 15.55
N ASP A 156 8.58 -7.22 14.77
CA ASP A 156 9.14 -5.89 15.01
C ASP A 156 8.31 -4.76 14.37
N ALA A 157 7.27 -5.10 13.61
CA ALA A 157 6.40 -4.13 12.99
C ALA A 157 5.42 -3.52 13.99
N THR A 158 5.17 -2.22 13.83
CA THR A 158 4.12 -1.52 14.57
C THR A 158 2.85 -1.47 13.73
N VAL A 159 1.79 -2.15 14.19
CA VAL A 159 0.47 -2.10 13.53
C VAL A 159 -0.29 -0.88 14.03
N LEU A 160 -0.75 -0.03 13.10
CA LEU A 160 -1.47 1.20 13.44
C LEU A 160 -2.99 1.07 13.29
N LEU A 161 -3.44 0.34 12.27
CA LEU A 161 -4.85 0.14 11.94
C LEU A 161 -5.14 -1.34 11.73
N ASN A 162 -6.30 -1.79 12.20
CA ASN A 162 -6.88 -3.09 11.86
C ASN A 162 -8.06 -2.91 10.90
N ALA A 163 -8.20 -3.86 9.98
CA ALA A 163 -9.39 -4.03 9.17
C ALA A 163 -10.43 -4.85 9.97
N CYS A 164 -11.61 -4.29 10.20
CA CYS A 164 -12.70 -4.94 10.91
C CYS A 164 -13.86 -5.19 9.95
N THR A 165 -14.13 -6.48 9.69
CA THR A 165 -15.31 -6.88 8.92
C THR A 165 -16.51 -6.97 9.85
N HIS A 166 -17.72 -7.05 9.28
CA HIS A 166 -18.92 -7.15 10.08
C HIS A 166 -19.97 -8.02 9.41
N ALA A 167 -20.80 -8.66 10.24
CA ALA A 167 -22.04 -9.27 9.78
C ALA A 167 -23.20 -8.31 10.05
N ALA A 168 -24.01 -8.05 9.03
CA ALA A 168 -25.26 -7.32 9.15
C ALA A 168 -26.44 -8.29 9.13
N THR A 169 -27.33 -8.20 10.11
CA THR A 169 -28.60 -8.95 10.11
C THR A 169 -29.77 -7.99 10.18
N TYR A 170 -30.90 -8.36 9.56
CA TYR A 170 -32.13 -7.57 9.59
C TYR A 170 -33.21 -8.34 10.33
N GLN A 171 -33.61 -7.85 11.50
CA GLN A 171 -34.62 -8.48 12.35
C GLN A 171 -35.48 -7.40 13.01
N ASN A 172 -36.79 -7.65 13.12
CA ASN A 172 -37.74 -6.72 13.75
C ASN A 172 -37.67 -5.29 13.20
N ASN A 173 -37.47 -5.15 11.88
CA ASN A 173 -37.35 -3.87 11.19
C ASN A 173 -36.14 -3.01 11.64
N VAL A 174 -35.09 -3.65 12.14
CA VAL A 174 -33.83 -3.02 12.59
C VAL A 174 -32.64 -3.79 12.02
N PHE A 175 -31.64 -3.06 11.54
CA PHE A 175 -30.34 -3.64 11.21
C PHE A 175 -29.48 -3.78 12.47
N GLN A 176 -28.88 -4.95 12.65
CA GLN A 176 -27.91 -5.23 13.69
C GLN A 176 -26.56 -5.54 13.04
N PHE A 177 -25.51 -4.95 13.60
CA PHE A 177 -24.15 -5.11 13.10
C PHE A 177 -23.31 -5.77 14.19
N LYS A 178 -22.63 -6.86 13.84
CA LYS A 178 -21.68 -7.54 14.71
C LYS A 178 -20.30 -7.49 14.06
N LEU A 179 -19.35 -6.85 14.71
CA LEU A 179 -17.96 -6.79 14.26
C LEU A 179 -17.31 -8.18 14.39
N SER A 180 -16.47 -8.48 13.41
CA SER A 180 -15.56 -9.62 13.39
C SER A 180 -14.13 -9.08 13.38
N HIS A 181 -13.30 -9.61 14.28
CA HIS A 181 -11.88 -9.28 14.40
C HIS A 181 -11.02 -10.33 13.71
#